data_AF-A0A377DR02-F1
#
_entry.id   AF-A0A377DR02-F1
#
_cell.length_a   1.000
_cell.length_b   1.000
_cell.length_c   1.000
_cell.angle_alpha   90.00
_cell.angle_beta   90.00
_cell.angle_gamma   90.00
#
_symmetry.space_group_name_H-M   'P 1'
#
loop_
_entity.id
_entity.type
_entity.pdbx_description
1 polymer ?
#
loop_
_entity_poly.entity_id
_entity_poly.type
_entity_poly.pdbx_seq_one_letter_code
_entity_poly.pdbx_strand_id
1 'polypeptide(L)'
;MSMDISDFYQTFFDEADELLADMEQHLLVLQPEAPDAEQLNAIFRAAHSIKGGAGTFGFSVLQETTHLMENLLDEARRGEMQLNTDIINLFLETKDIMQEQLDAYKQSQEPDAASFDYICQALRQLALEAKGETPSAVTRLSVVAKSEPQDEQSRSQSPRRIILSRLKAGEVDLLEEELGHLTTLTDVVKGADSLSAILPGDIAEDDITAVLCFVIEADQITFETVEVSPKISTPPVLKLAAEQAPTGRVEREKTTRSNESTSIRVAVEKVDQLINLVGELVITQSMLAQRSSELDPVNHGDLITSMGQLQRNARDLQESVMSIRMMPMEYVFSRYPRLVRDLAGKLGKQVETDAGGQFY
;
A
#
# COMPACT_ATOMS: atom_id res chain seq x y z
N MET A 1 -25.87 23.48 -1.84
CA MET A 1 -25.82 22.49 -2.93
C MET A 1 -25.39 21.20 -2.27
N SER A 2 -26.30 20.26 -2.06
CA SER A 2 -25.92 18.92 -1.59
C SER A 2 -25.08 18.29 -2.70
N MET A 3 -23.85 17.90 -2.37
CA MET A 3 -22.99 17.14 -3.27
C MET A 3 -23.72 15.84 -3.56
N ASP A 4 -24.08 15.60 -4.82
CA ASP A 4 -24.85 14.43 -5.20
C ASP A 4 -23.88 13.23 -5.27
N ILE A 5 -24.27 12.11 -4.68
CA ILE A 5 -23.45 10.88 -4.63
C ILE A 5 -23.16 10.39 -6.07
N SER A 6 -24.02 10.77 -7.03
CA SER A 6 -23.85 10.54 -8.47
C SER A 6 -22.54 11.09 -9.05
N ASP A 7 -22.05 12.24 -8.59
CA ASP A 7 -20.79 12.84 -9.08
C ASP A 7 -19.56 12.02 -8.64
N PHE A 8 -19.64 11.37 -7.47
CA PHE A 8 -18.58 10.50 -6.97
C PHE A 8 -18.53 9.15 -7.68
N TYR A 9 -19.70 8.62 -8.08
CA TYR A 9 -19.77 7.43 -8.92
C TYR A 9 -19.05 7.65 -10.26
N GLN A 10 -19.30 8.78 -10.94
CA GLN A 10 -18.68 9.05 -12.23
C GLN A 10 -17.15 9.12 -12.12
N THR A 11 -16.64 9.79 -11.08
CA THR A 11 -15.19 9.90 -10.85
C THR A 11 -14.57 8.52 -10.63
N PHE A 12 -15.20 7.68 -9.81
CA PHE A 12 -14.75 6.31 -9.59
C PHE A 12 -14.78 5.47 -10.86
N PHE A 13 -15.84 5.59 -11.66
CA PHE A 13 -15.99 4.83 -12.90
C PHE A 13 -14.91 5.21 -13.92
N ASP A 14 -14.63 6.50 -14.08
CA ASP A 14 -13.58 6.98 -14.98
C ASP A 14 -12.19 6.51 -14.51
N GLU A 15 -11.91 6.60 -13.20
CA GLU A 15 -10.65 6.11 -12.61
C GLU A 15 -10.50 4.59 -12.75
N ALA A 16 -11.55 3.83 -12.48
CA ALA A 16 -11.53 2.38 -12.60
C ALA A 16 -11.32 1.92 -14.06
N ASP A 17 -11.90 2.61 -15.05
CA ASP A 17 -11.64 2.33 -16.48
C ASP A 17 -10.16 2.56 -16.84
N GLU A 18 -9.57 3.66 -16.38
CA GLU A 18 -8.15 3.93 -16.60
C GLU A 18 -7.26 2.87 -15.95
N LEU A 19 -7.56 2.49 -14.70
CA LEU A 19 -6.81 1.48 -13.96
C LEU A 19 -6.94 0.08 -14.59
N LEU A 20 -8.12 -0.30 -15.08
CA LEU A 20 -8.34 -1.57 -15.79
C LEU A 20 -7.57 -1.60 -17.12
N ALA A 21 -7.51 -0.47 -17.83
CA ALA A 21 -6.74 -0.36 -19.07
C ALA A 21 -5.22 -0.47 -18.81
N ASP A 22 -4.72 0.20 -17.77
CA ASP A 22 -3.31 0.12 -17.37
C ASP A 22 -2.96 -1.29 -16.87
N MET A 23 -3.84 -1.93 -16.10
CA MET A 23 -3.71 -3.32 -15.65
C MET A 23 -3.56 -4.27 -16.84
N GLU A 24 -4.41 -4.14 -17.87
CA GLU A 24 -4.30 -4.94 -19.10
C GLU A 24 -2.93 -4.77 -19.76
N GLN A 25 -2.50 -3.52 -19.90
CA GLN A 25 -1.26 -3.21 -20.58
C GLN A 25 -0.06 -3.81 -19.84
N HIS A 26 -0.03 -3.72 -18.52
CA HIS A 26 1.01 -4.31 -17.70
C HIS A 26 0.98 -5.84 -17.77
N LEU A 27 -0.20 -6.48 -17.71
CA LEU A 27 -0.33 -7.93 -17.83
C LEU A 27 0.15 -8.47 -19.19
N LEU A 28 -0.09 -7.74 -20.28
CA LEU A 28 0.29 -8.16 -21.63
C LEU A 28 1.79 -8.12 -21.90
N VAL A 29 2.52 -7.22 -21.24
CA VAL A 29 3.98 -7.09 -21.41
C VAL A 29 4.76 -7.88 -20.36
N LEU A 30 4.07 -8.38 -19.33
CA LEU A 30 4.69 -9.12 -18.24
C LEU A 30 5.27 -10.45 -18.75
N GLN A 31 6.53 -10.71 -18.41
CA GLN A 31 7.18 -11.97 -18.75
C GLN A 31 6.98 -12.97 -17.61
N PRO A 32 6.30 -14.12 -17.83
CA PRO A 32 5.99 -15.04 -16.73
C PRO A 32 7.23 -15.62 -16.02
N GLU A 33 8.29 -15.91 -16.78
CA GLU A 33 9.52 -16.52 -16.26
C GLU A 33 10.41 -15.54 -15.46
N ALA A 34 10.22 -14.24 -15.68
CA ALA A 34 10.99 -13.17 -15.06
C ALA A 34 10.13 -11.90 -14.98
N PRO A 35 9.08 -11.89 -14.13
CA PRO A 35 8.15 -10.78 -14.07
C PRO A 35 8.86 -9.56 -13.50
N ASP A 36 8.72 -8.43 -14.18
CA ASP A 36 9.25 -7.18 -13.68
C ASP A 36 8.50 -6.73 -12.41
N ALA A 37 9.25 -6.43 -11.36
CA ALA A 37 8.68 -6.12 -10.05
C ALA A 37 7.89 -4.80 -10.08
N GLU A 38 8.30 -3.84 -10.91
CA GLU A 38 7.59 -2.57 -11.05
C GLU A 38 6.23 -2.78 -11.73
N GLN A 39 6.19 -3.58 -12.81
CA GLN A 39 4.94 -3.97 -13.47
C GLN A 39 3.99 -4.72 -12.53
N LEU A 40 4.48 -5.71 -11.77
CA LEU A 40 3.64 -6.42 -10.79
C LEU A 40 3.08 -5.48 -9.71
N ASN A 41 3.89 -4.56 -9.22
CA ASN A 41 3.43 -3.56 -8.24
C ASN A 41 2.43 -2.57 -8.84
N ALA A 42 2.52 -2.24 -10.13
CA ALA A 42 1.53 -1.41 -10.82
C ALA A 42 0.18 -2.14 -10.94
N ILE A 43 0.18 -3.41 -11.35
CA ILE A 43 -1.02 -4.26 -11.45
C ILE A 43 -1.67 -4.42 -10.07
N PHE A 44 -0.88 -4.71 -9.03
CA PHE A 44 -1.37 -4.81 -7.66
C PHE A 44 -2.03 -3.52 -7.19
N ARG A 45 -1.39 -2.36 -7.40
CA ARG A 45 -1.93 -1.06 -6.99
C ARG A 45 -3.25 -0.75 -7.70
N ALA A 46 -3.35 -1.04 -8.99
CA ALA A 46 -4.61 -0.89 -9.73
C ALA A 46 -5.72 -1.74 -9.11
N ALA A 47 -5.47 -3.02 -8.84
CA ALA A 47 -6.44 -3.91 -8.19
C ALA A 47 -6.85 -3.41 -6.79
N HIS A 48 -5.88 -2.96 -5.98
CA HIS A 48 -6.11 -2.43 -4.64
C HIS A 48 -6.97 -1.16 -4.64
N SER A 49 -6.70 -0.21 -5.55
CA SER A 49 -7.50 1.01 -5.71
C SER A 49 -8.93 0.70 -6.14
N ILE A 50 -9.12 -0.20 -7.12
CA ILE A 50 -10.46 -0.60 -7.57
C ILE A 50 -11.22 -1.29 -6.43
N LYS A 51 -10.58 -2.18 -5.66
CA LYS A 51 -11.20 -2.81 -4.47
C LYS A 51 -11.65 -1.77 -3.44
N GLY A 52 -10.80 -0.77 -3.16
CA GLY A 52 -11.10 0.31 -2.21
C GLY A 52 -12.32 1.14 -2.65
N GLY A 53 -12.35 1.53 -3.93
CA GLY A 53 -13.51 2.21 -4.50
C GLY A 53 -14.78 1.34 -4.48
N ALA A 54 -14.68 0.08 -4.92
CA ALA A 54 -15.80 -0.86 -4.90
C ALA A 54 -16.39 -1.04 -3.49
N GLY A 55 -15.53 -1.15 -2.46
CA GLY A 55 -15.97 -1.22 -1.06
C GLY A 55 -16.63 0.07 -0.57
N THR A 56 -16.14 1.24 -1.00
CA THR A 56 -16.71 2.55 -0.64
C THR A 56 -18.13 2.72 -1.17
N PHE A 57 -18.38 2.23 -2.39
CA PHE A 57 -19.66 2.36 -3.08
C PHE A 57 -20.62 1.17 -2.90
N GLY A 58 -20.19 0.13 -2.17
CA GLY A 58 -21.00 -1.07 -1.90
C GLY A 58 -21.12 -2.04 -3.09
N PHE A 59 -20.19 -1.97 -4.05
CA PHE A 59 -20.11 -2.87 -5.20
C PHE A 59 -19.49 -4.21 -4.80
N SER A 60 -20.25 -4.99 -4.04
CA SER A 60 -19.79 -6.23 -3.40
C SER A 60 -19.21 -7.26 -4.37
N VAL A 61 -19.79 -7.41 -5.55
CA VAL A 61 -19.33 -8.34 -6.59
C VAL A 61 -17.94 -7.94 -7.07
N LEU A 62 -17.77 -6.67 -7.46
CA LEU A 62 -16.48 -6.14 -7.91
C LEU A 62 -15.44 -6.14 -6.80
N GLN A 63 -15.85 -5.81 -5.56
CA GLN A 63 -14.97 -5.83 -4.39
C GLN A 63 -14.42 -7.24 -4.11
N GLU A 64 -15.26 -8.29 -4.17
CA GLU A 64 -14.80 -9.66 -3.93
C GLU A 64 -13.93 -10.18 -5.07
N THR A 65 -14.29 -9.91 -6.34
CA THR A 65 -13.45 -10.31 -7.49
C THR A 65 -12.06 -9.66 -7.41
N THR A 66 -12.00 -8.35 -7.17
CA THR A 66 -10.73 -7.61 -7.04
C THR A 66 -9.92 -8.07 -5.83
N HIS A 67 -10.56 -8.37 -4.70
CA HIS A 67 -9.89 -8.88 -3.51
C HIS A 67 -9.21 -10.24 -3.76
N LEU A 68 -9.87 -11.18 -4.43
CA LEU A 68 -9.26 -12.48 -4.76
C LEU A 68 -8.07 -12.32 -5.70
N MET A 69 -8.19 -11.44 -6.71
CA MET A 69 -7.10 -11.13 -7.63
C MET A 69 -5.92 -10.46 -6.91
N GLU A 70 -6.18 -9.49 -6.03
CA GLU A 70 -5.17 -8.77 -5.26
C GLU A 70 -4.33 -9.72 -4.40
N ASN A 71 -4.96 -10.71 -3.75
CA ASN A 71 -4.24 -11.69 -2.93
C ASN A 71 -3.27 -12.55 -3.77
N LEU A 72 -3.69 -12.98 -4.97
CA LEU A 72 -2.82 -13.72 -5.88
C LEU A 72 -1.66 -12.86 -6.41
N LEU A 73 -1.94 -11.58 -6.71
CA LEU A 73 -0.90 -10.63 -7.09
C LEU A 73 0.09 -10.36 -5.95
N ASP A 74 -0.37 -10.40 -4.70
CA ASP A 74 0.49 -10.31 -3.52
C ASP A 74 1.43 -11.51 -3.40
N GLU A 75 0.90 -12.73 -3.57
CA GLU A 75 1.72 -13.95 -3.59
C GLU A 75 2.75 -13.92 -4.73
N ALA A 76 2.37 -13.45 -5.92
CA ALA A 76 3.27 -13.31 -7.06
C ALA A 76 4.40 -12.31 -6.81
N ARG A 77 4.10 -11.11 -6.27
CA ARG A 77 5.13 -10.07 -6.03
C ARG A 77 6.12 -10.45 -4.93
N ARG A 78 5.68 -11.25 -3.95
CA ARG A 78 6.56 -11.79 -2.89
C ARG A 78 7.42 -12.95 -3.36
N GLY A 79 7.19 -13.45 -4.57
CA GLY A 79 7.85 -14.65 -5.10
C GLY A 79 7.35 -15.95 -4.48
N GLU A 80 6.19 -15.93 -3.83
CA GLU A 80 5.54 -17.10 -3.23
C GLU A 80 4.76 -17.92 -4.26
N MET A 81 4.32 -17.27 -5.36
CA MET A 81 3.67 -17.91 -6.50
C MET A 81 4.46 -17.64 -7.79
N GLN A 82 4.84 -18.70 -8.51
CA GLN A 82 5.50 -18.58 -9.80
C GLN A 82 4.48 -18.34 -10.92
N LEU A 83 4.68 -17.29 -11.71
CA LEU A 83 3.80 -16.96 -12.82
C LEU A 83 4.07 -17.85 -14.04
N ASN A 84 3.01 -18.14 -14.79
CA ASN A 84 3.07 -18.80 -16.08
C ASN A 84 2.01 -18.17 -17.01
N THR A 85 2.01 -18.55 -18.28
CA THR A 85 1.10 -17.99 -19.28
C THR A 85 -0.38 -18.22 -18.93
N ASP A 86 -0.73 -19.36 -18.34
CA ASP A 86 -2.13 -19.67 -17.96
C ASP A 86 -2.61 -18.75 -16.84
N ILE A 87 -1.73 -18.44 -15.87
CA ILE A 87 -2.02 -17.48 -14.79
C ILE A 87 -2.20 -16.07 -15.34
N ILE A 88 -1.34 -15.63 -16.27
CA ILE A 88 -1.48 -14.31 -16.90
C ILE A 88 -2.78 -14.22 -17.70
N ASN A 89 -3.15 -15.28 -18.43
CA ASN A 89 -4.42 -15.34 -19.15
C ASN A 89 -5.62 -15.28 -18.19
N LEU A 90 -5.54 -15.96 -17.03
CA LEU A 90 -6.59 -15.87 -16.01
C LEU A 90 -6.70 -14.45 -15.43
N PHE A 91 -5.60 -13.74 -15.23
CA PHE A 91 -5.64 -12.33 -14.81
C PHE A 91 -6.23 -11.41 -15.87
N LEU A 92 -5.94 -11.64 -17.16
CA LEU A 92 -6.57 -10.91 -18.26
C LEU A 92 -8.08 -11.17 -18.31
N GLU A 93 -8.51 -12.43 -18.16
CA GLU A 93 -9.92 -12.80 -18.07
C GLU A 93 -10.60 -12.18 -16.83
N THR A 94 -9.89 -12.13 -15.70
CA THR A 94 -10.37 -11.45 -14.48
C THR A 94 -10.60 -9.97 -14.72
N LYS A 95 -9.65 -9.29 -15.39
CA LYS A 95 -9.80 -7.89 -15.79
C LYS A 95 -11.03 -7.70 -16.67
N ASP A 96 -11.26 -8.57 -17.65
CA ASP A 96 -12.39 -8.45 -18.57
C ASP A 96 -13.73 -8.61 -17.81
N ILE A 97 -13.82 -9.55 -16.87
CA ILE A 97 -15.00 -9.70 -16.01
C ILE A 97 -15.17 -8.50 -15.06
N MET A 98 -14.08 -7.95 -14.52
CA MET A 98 -14.13 -6.72 -13.72
C MET A 98 -14.65 -5.53 -14.54
N GLN A 99 -14.29 -5.43 -15.82
CA GLN A 99 -14.81 -4.41 -16.74
C GLN A 99 -16.31 -4.58 -16.97
N GLU A 100 -16.78 -5.81 -17.20
CA GLU A 100 -18.21 -6.11 -17.34
C GLU A 100 -19.02 -5.77 -16.07
N GLN A 101 -18.47 -6.09 -14.90
CA GLN A 101 -19.06 -5.74 -13.60
C GLN A 101 -19.16 -4.22 -13.43
N LEU A 102 -18.08 -3.49 -13.76
CA LEU A 102 -18.04 -2.04 -13.69
C LEU A 102 -19.08 -1.41 -14.64
N ASP A 103 -19.18 -1.91 -15.87
CA ASP A 103 -20.12 -1.43 -16.88
C ASP A 103 -21.59 -1.71 -16.50
N ALA A 104 -21.87 -2.82 -15.81
CA ALA A 104 -23.18 -3.09 -15.23
C ALA A 104 -23.54 -2.05 -14.17
N TYR A 105 -22.63 -1.73 -13.25
CA TYR A 105 -22.85 -0.70 -12.24
C TYR A 105 -23.03 0.71 -12.84
N LYS A 106 -22.28 1.08 -13.89
CA LYS A 106 -22.49 2.33 -14.65
C LYS A 106 -23.91 2.42 -15.21
N GLN A 107 -24.47 1.29 -15.62
CA GLN A 107 -25.83 1.19 -16.16
C GLN A 107 -26.90 0.98 -15.08
N SER A 108 -26.53 1.04 -13.79
CA SER A 108 -27.40 0.74 -12.65
C SER A 108 -28.03 -0.65 -12.74
N GLN A 109 -27.28 -1.63 -13.24
CA GLN A 109 -27.64 -3.04 -13.33
C GLN A 109 -26.77 -3.86 -12.37
N GLU A 110 -27.28 -5.03 -11.99
CA GLU A 110 -26.48 -6.02 -11.28
C GLU A 110 -25.54 -6.74 -12.25
N PRO A 111 -24.28 -6.99 -11.87
CA PRO A 111 -23.36 -7.78 -12.67
C PRO A 111 -23.83 -9.22 -12.92
N ASP A 112 -23.28 -9.87 -13.95
CA ASP A 112 -23.60 -11.26 -14.26
C ASP A 112 -23.08 -12.22 -13.18
N ALA A 113 -24.03 -12.91 -12.52
CA ALA A 113 -23.72 -13.82 -11.42
C ALA A 113 -22.94 -15.07 -11.89
N ALA A 114 -23.15 -15.54 -13.12
CA ALA A 114 -22.47 -16.73 -13.62
C ALA A 114 -20.98 -16.45 -13.89
N SER A 115 -20.67 -15.31 -14.52
CA SER A 115 -19.29 -14.82 -14.71
C SER A 115 -18.60 -14.58 -13.36
N PHE A 116 -19.30 -13.99 -12.39
CA PHE A 116 -18.77 -13.78 -11.03
C PHE A 116 -18.42 -15.10 -10.32
N ASP A 117 -19.35 -16.07 -10.31
CA ASP A 117 -19.12 -17.37 -9.66
C ASP A 117 -17.96 -18.13 -10.33
N TYR A 118 -17.92 -18.10 -11.67
CA TYR A 118 -16.85 -18.71 -12.45
C TYR A 118 -15.48 -18.13 -12.11
N ILE A 119 -15.32 -16.81 -12.14
CA ILE A 119 -14.00 -16.19 -11.94
C ILE A 119 -13.53 -16.34 -10.50
N CYS A 120 -14.44 -16.22 -9.53
CA CYS A 120 -14.11 -16.44 -8.13
C CYS A 120 -13.66 -17.88 -7.88
N GLN A 121 -14.30 -18.85 -8.53
CA GLN A 121 -13.89 -20.26 -8.44
C GLN A 121 -12.51 -20.48 -9.07
N ALA A 122 -12.25 -19.93 -10.25
CA ALA A 122 -10.97 -20.06 -10.95
C ALA A 122 -9.81 -19.45 -10.14
N LEU A 123 -9.99 -18.23 -9.62
CA LEU A 123 -8.97 -17.57 -8.78
C LEU A 123 -8.71 -18.33 -7.47
N ARG A 124 -9.75 -18.82 -6.80
CA ARG A 124 -9.60 -19.63 -5.57
C ARG A 124 -8.90 -20.95 -5.85
N GLN A 125 -9.20 -21.59 -6.98
CA GLN A 125 -8.55 -22.82 -7.39
C GLN A 125 -7.05 -22.59 -7.64
N LEU A 126 -6.69 -21.49 -8.29
CA LEU A 126 -5.29 -21.11 -8.48
C LEU A 126 -4.57 -20.89 -7.14
N ALA A 127 -5.21 -20.21 -6.18
CA ALA A 127 -4.63 -19.99 -4.86
C ALA A 127 -4.36 -21.30 -4.09
N LEU A 128 -5.23 -22.31 -4.27
CA LEU A 128 -5.02 -23.65 -3.68
C LEU A 128 -3.86 -24.39 -4.35
N GLU A 129 -3.75 -24.28 -5.67
CA GLU A 129 -2.66 -24.88 -6.45
C GLU A 129 -1.30 -24.25 -6.12
N ALA A 130 -1.27 -22.92 -5.95
CA ALA A 130 -0.08 -22.18 -5.51
C ALA A 130 0.41 -22.63 -4.12
N LYS A 131 -0.53 -22.97 -3.21
CA LYS A 131 -0.22 -23.49 -1.86
C LYS A 131 0.19 -24.97 -1.84
N GLY A 132 0.20 -25.66 -2.98
CA GLY A 132 0.56 -27.07 -3.08
C GLY A 132 -0.52 -28.03 -2.56
N GLU A 133 -1.74 -27.55 -2.29
CA GLU A 133 -2.87 -28.36 -1.88
C GLU A 133 -3.64 -28.88 -3.11
N THR A 134 -3.00 -29.78 -3.88
CA THR A 134 -3.82 -30.70 -4.66
C THR A 134 -4.53 -31.65 -3.69
N PRO A 135 -5.84 -31.93 -3.86
CA PRO A 135 -6.52 -32.97 -3.10
C PRO A 135 -6.03 -34.33 -3.60
N SER A 136 -4.81 -34.71 -3.22
CA SER A 136 -4.35 -36.08 -3.36
C SER A 136 -5.12 -36.94 -2.38
N ALA A 137 -6.12 -37.62 -2.92
CA ALA A 137 -6.99 -38.56 -2.24
C ALA A 137 -6.26 -39.84 -1.81
N VAL A 138 -5.13 -39.75 -1.09
CA VAL A 138 -4.62 -40.83 -0.24
C VAL A 138 -3.77 -40.19 0.87
N THR A 139 -4.38 -39.84 1.99
CA THR A 139 -3.91 -40.14 3.37
C THR A 139 -4.97 -39.62 4.35
N ARG A 140 -6.12 -40.30 4.41
CA ARG A 140 -6.83 -40.42 5.68
C ARG A 140 -6.39 -41.73 6.30
N LEU A 141 -5.39 -41.68 7.17
CA LEU A 141 -5.34 -42.49 8.39
C LEU A 141 -4.12 -42.10 9.24
N SER A 142 -4.46 -41.70 10.46
CA SER A 142 -3.65 -41.84 11.68
C SER A 142 -2.64 -40.73 11.99
N VAL A 143 -3.10 -39.64 12.60
CA VAL A 143 -2.51 -39.14 13.86
C VAL A 143 -3.62 -38.53 14.73
N VAL A 144 -4.33 -39.37 15.47
CA VAL A 144 -4.92 -38.95 16.76
C VAL A 144 -4.13 -39.70 17.84
N ALA A 145 -3.56 -38.90 18.73
CA ALA A 145 -3.05 -39.25 20.05
C ALA A 145 -1.91 -40.27 20.13
N LYS A 146 -0.68 -39.74 20.12
CA LYS A 146 0.29 -40.11 21.15
C LYS A 146 1.07 -38.87 21.61
N SER A 147 0.40 -38.07 22.41
CA SER A 147 1.03 -36.98 23.17
C SER A 147 1.70 -37.60 24.40
N GLU A 148 2.95 -38.02 24.26
CA GLU A 148 3.88 -38.06 25.38
C GLU A 148 4.76 -36.81 25.30
N PRO A 149 5.05 -36.16 26.44
CA PRO A 149 5.50 -34.79 26.48
C PRO A 149 6.98 -34.71 26.10
N GLN A 150 7.25 -34.26 24.89
CA GLN A 150 8.57 -33.81 24.48
C GLN A 150 8.53 -32.30 24.36
N ASP A 151 9.31 -31.70 25.25
CA ASP A 151 9.64 -30.29 25.43
C ASP A 151 9.06 -29.31 24.40
N GLU A 152 8.13 -28.55 24.94
CA GLU A 152 7.69 -27.22 24.57
C GLU A 152 8.90 -26.25 24.54
N GLN A 153 9.86 -26.48 23.64
CA GLN A 153 10.80 -25.45 23.21
C GLN A 153 10.08 -24.54 22.22
N SER A 154 9.20 -23.74 22.82
CA SER A 154 8.96 -22.35 22.49
C SER A 154 10.05 -21.81 21.56
N ARG A 155 9.63 -21.36 20.37
CA ARG A 155 10.29 -20.25 19.68
C ARG A 155 10.13 -19.06 20.64
N SER A 156 11.05 -19.03 21.60
CA SER A 156 11.05 -18.15 22.76
C SER A 156 11.50 -16.79 22.29
N GLN A 157 10.57 -16.02 21.73
CA GLN A 157 10.74 -14.58 21.67
C GLN A 157 10.71 -14.11 23.13
N SER A 158 11.90 -13.83 23.66
CA SER A 158 12.06 -13.35 25.03
C SER A 158 11.30 -12.04 25.18
N PRO A 159 10.63 -11.78 26.32
CA PRO A 159 10.01 -10.48 26.54
C PRO A 159 11.07 -9.38 26.42
N ARG A 160 10.76 -8.32 25.67
CA ARG A 160 11.67 -7.21 25.41
C ARG A 160 11.10 -5.94 25.98
N ARG A 161 11.96 -5.06 26.49
CA ARG A 161 11.57 -3.73 26.91
C ARG A 161 11.76 -2.78 25.75
N ILE A 162 10.67 -2.12 25.35
CA ILE A 162 10.74 -0.97 24.46
C ILE A 162 10.96 0.29 25.30
N ILE A 163 11.80 1.19 24.81
CA ILE A 163 12.05 2.50 25.39
C ILE A 163 11.88 3.54 24.28
N LEU A 164 10.91 4.42 24.48
CA LEU A 164 10.63 5.56 23.62
C LEU A 164 11.14 6.82 24.31
N SER A 165 12.05 7.54 23.67
CA SER A 165 12.71 8.71 24.23
C SER A 165 12.41 9.98 23.44
N ARG A 166 12.56 11.16 24.07
CA ARG A 166 12.40 12.48 23.43
C ARG A 166 10.96 12.76 22.93
N LEU A 167 9.97 12.29 23.69
CA LEU A 167 8.55 12.47 23.39
C LEU A 167 8.06 13.89 23.73
N LYS A 168 7.19 14.46 22.90
CA LYS A 168 6.55 15.76 23.13
C LYS A 168 5.34 15.61 24.06
N ALA A 169 4.85 16.74 24.58
CA ALA A 169 3.65 16.77 25.42
C ALA A 169 2.43 16.19 24.67
N GLY A 170 1.83 15.15 25.23
CA GLY A 170 0.70 14.41 24.63
C GLY A 170 1.11 13.16 23.83
N GLU A 171 2.36 13.04 23.40
CA GLU A 171 2.84 11.84 22.68
C GLU A 171 2.98 10.64 23.63
N VAL A 172 3.22 10.85 24.93
CA VAL A 172 3.36 9.77 25.91
C VAL A 172 2.05 8.98 26.07
N ASP A 173 0.92 9.68 26.18
CA ASP A 173 -0.39 9.05 26.33
C ASP A 173 -0.86 8.44 25.00
N LEU A 174 -0.63 9.13 23.88
CA LEU A 174 -0.93 8.62 22.55
C LEU A 174 -0.15 7.33 22.24
N LEU A 175 1.16 7.32 22.48
CA LEU A 175 2.00 6.15 22.16
C LEU A 175 1.74 4.96 23.09
N GLU A 176 1.28 5.18 24.31
CA GLU A 176 0.80 4.09 25.16
C GLU A 176 -0.47 3.46 24.57
N GLU A 177 -1.43 4.28 24.11
CA GLU A 177 -2.67 3.81 23.49
C GLU A 177 -2.38 3.02 22.19
N GLU A 178 -1.52 3.57 21.33
CA GLU A 178 -1.12 2.90 20.08
C GLU A 178 -0.36 1.59 20.33
N LEU A 179 0.56 1.57 21.29
CA LEU A 179 1.25 0.33 21.68
C LEU A 179 0.27 -0.71 22.26
N GLY A 180 -0.78 -0.27 22.95
CA GLY A 180 -1.85 -1.12 23.47
C GLY A 180 -2.76 -1.70 22.39
N HIS A 181 -2.87 -1.05 21.23
CA HIS A 181 -3.55 -1.61 20.06
C HIS A 181 -2.72 -2.70 19.38
N LEU A 182 -1.39 -2.59 19.42
CA LEU A 182 -0.49 -3.54 18.79
C LEU A 182 -0.27 -4.79 19.65
N THR A 183 0.00 -4.63 20.94
CA THR A 183 0.31 -5.77 21.83
C THR A 183 -0.08 -5.49 23.28
N THR A 184 0.00 -6.52 24.13
CA THR A 184 -0.22 -6.37 25.56
C THR A 184 1.00 -5.77 26.24
N LEU A 185 0.85 -4.58 26.81
CA LEU A 185 1.92 -3.89 27.53
C LEU A 185 1.97 -4.30 29.01
N THR A 186 3.17 -4.57 29.51
CA THR A 186 3.42 -4.81 30.94
C THR A 186 4.52 -3.87 31.46
N ASP A 187 4.54 -3.57 32.76
CA ASP A 187 5.54 -2.67 33.37
C ASP A 187 5.68 -1.31 32.67
N VAL A 188 4.54 -0.66 32.40
CA VAL A 188 4.49 0.64 31.72
C VAL A 188 4.97 1.74 32.67
N VAL A 189 6.03 2.44 32.28
CA VAL A 189 6.58 3.60 32.99
C VAL A 189 6.49 4.83 32.10
N LYS A 190 5.65 5.77 32.51
CA LYS A 190 5.50 7.08 31.87
C LYS A 190 6.43 8.11 32.52
N GLY A 191 7.34 8.66 31.73
CA GLY A 191 8.14 9.84 32.06
C GLY A 191 7.50 11.12 31.55
N ALA A 192 8.19 12.26 31.73
CA ALA A 192 7.75 13.54 31.18
C ALA A 192 7.90 13.61 29.65
N ASP A 193 8.91 12.92 29.11
CA ASP A 193 9.30 12.88 27.70
C ASP A 193 9.74 11.47 27.27
N SER A 194 9.32 10.44 27.99
CA SER A 194 9.70 9.06 27.73
C SER A 194 8.58 8.07 28.07
N LEU A 195 8.52 6.96 27.35
CA LEU A 195 7.63 5.83 27.64
C LEU A 195 8.44 4.54 27.58
N SER A 196 8.37 3.69 28.61
CA SER A 196 8.94 2.35 28.53
C SER A 196 7.93 1.29 28.91
N ALA A 197 7.90 0.18 28.19
CA ALA A 197 7.02 -0.96 28.47
C ALA A 197 7.70 -2.28 28.09
N ILE A 198 7.25 -3.38 28.68
CA ILE A 198 7.68 -4.74 28.34
C ILE A 198 6.64 -5.37 27.41
N LEU A 199 7.11 -5.83 26.25
CA LEU A 199 6.36 -6.52 25.23
C LEU A 199 6.59 -8.04 25.34
N PRO A 200 5.57 -8.88 25.09
CA PRO A 200 5.66 -10.33 25.19
C PRO A 200 6.47 -10.99 24.06
N GLY A 201 6.90 -10.24 23.04
CA GLY A 201 7.66 -10.77 21.90
C GLY A 201 6.77 -11.52 20.91
N ASP A 202 5.51 -11.13 20.77
CA ASP A 202 4.56 -11.67 19.79
C ASP A 202 4.71 -11.05 18.40
N ILE A 203 5.32 -9.86 18.31
CA ILE A 203 5.49 -9.07 17.08
C ILE A 203 6.98 -8.76 16.85
N ALA A 204 7.41 -8.75 15.58
CA ALA A 204 8.79 -8.44 15.22
C ALA A 204 9.12 -6.95 15.45
N GLU A 205 10.38 -6.65 15.78
CA GLU A 205 10.84 -5.28 16.06
C GLU A 205 10.67 -4.35 14.85
N ASP A 206 10.89 -4.87 13.64
CA ASP A 206 10.74 -4.10 12.40
C ASP A 206 9.27 -3.67 12.20
N ASP A 207 8.32 -4.54 12.53
CA ASP A 207 6.89 -4.25 12.42
C ASP A 207 6.45 -3.22 13.47
N ILE A 208 6.90 -3.37 14.72
CA ILE A 208 6.63 -2.39 15.79
C ILE A 208 7.26 -1.03 15.44
N THR A 209 8.49 -1.05 14.93
CA THR A 209 9.20 0.17 14.51
C THR A 209 8.47 0.85 13.36
N ALA A 210 8.02 0.10 12.36
CA ALA A 210 7.27 0.65 11.23
C ALA A 210 5.99 1.38 11.67
N VAL A 211 5.25 0.83 12.65
CA VAL A 211 4.03 1.47 13.16
C VAL A 211 4.36 2.68 14.05
N LEU A 212 5.36 2.59 14.93
CA LEU A 212 5.73 3.72 15.78
C LEU A 212 6.35 4.88 14.98
N CYS A 213 6.97 4.58 13.85
CA CYS A 213 7.53 5.57 12.91
C CYS A 213 6.48 6.53 12.31
N PHE A 214 5.19 6.29 12.50
CA PHE A 214 4.14 7.25 12.14
C PHE A 214 4.08 8.47 13.08
N VAL A 215 4.57 8.33 14.32
CA VAL A 215 4.46 9.35 15.37
C VAL A 215 5.82 9.85 15.84
N ILE A 216 6.84 8.98 15.85
CA ILE A 216 8.20 9.27 16.32
C ILE A 216 9.24 8.79 15.31
N GLU A 217 10.49 9.24 15.43
CA GLU A 217 11.56 8.78 14.55
C GLU A 217 12.15 7.43 15.01
N ALA A 218 12.71 6.65 14.08
CA ALA A 218 13.30 5.34 14.38
C ALA A 218 14.43 5.40 15.44
N ASP A 219 15.16 6.52 15.50
CA ASP A 219 16.23 6.74 16.48
C ASP A 219 15.69 7.05 17.90
N GLN A 220 14.38 7.22 18.06
CA GLN A 220 13.70 7.39 19.36
C GLN A 220 13.26 6.05 19.97
N ILE A 221 13.35 4.96 19.20
CA ILE A 221 12.90 3.62 19.59
C ILE A 221 14.12 2.78 19.94
N THR A 222 14.13 2.19 21.14
CA THR A 222 15.20 1.28 21.56
C THR A 222 14.58 0.03 22.15
N PHE A 223 15.07 -1.13 21.73
CA PHE A 223 14.69 -2.42 22.27
C PHE A 223 15.81 -2.98 23.15
N GLU A 224 15.46 -3.33 24.39
CA GLU A 224 16.35 -3.99 25.33
C GLU A 224 15.81 -5.38 25.65
N THR A 225 16.63 -6.43 25.51
CA THR A 225 16.25 -7.78 25.94
C THR A 225 16.17 -7.85 27.46
N VAL A 226 15.01 -8.25 28.00
CA VAL A 226 14.84 -8.40 29.45
C VAL A 226 15.42 -9.76 29.87
N GLU A 227 16.68 -9.77 30.30
CA GLU A 227 17.23 -10.94 30.98
C GLU A 227 16.55 -11.11 32.34
N VAL A 228 15.64 -12.09 32.44
CA VAL A 228 15.13 -12.53 33.73
C VAL A 228 16.22 -13.37 34.40
N SER A 229 17.05 -12.74 35.23
CA SER A 229 17.84 -13.44 36.24
C SER A 229 17.81 -12.73 37.60
N PRO A 230 17.74 -13.49 38.70
CA PRO A 230 17.33 -12.97 40.00
C PRO A 230 18.47 -12.27 40.75
N LYS A 231 18.14 -11.09 41.29
CA LYS A 231 18.75 -10.36 42.44
C LYS A 231 20.28 -10.39 42.59
N ILE A 232 20.90 -9.19 42.69
CA ILE A 232 21.44 -8.62 43.94
C ILE A 232 21.89 -7.16 43.71
N SER A 233 21.57 -6.33 44.70
CA SER A 233 21.93 -4.93 44.90
C SER A 233 23.43 -4.60 44.80
N THR A 234 23.78 -3.47 44.17
CA THR A 234 24.43 -2.28 44.81
C THR A 234 24.67 -1.14 43.79
N PRO A 235 24.72 0.14 44.23
CA PRO A 235 24.38 1.33 43.43
C PRO A 235 25.55 1.93 42.61
N PRO A 236 25.27 2.85 41.65
CA PRO A 236 26.26 3.33 40.69
C PRO A 236 27.18 4.41 41.29
N VAL A 237 28.47 4.33 40.99
CA VAL A 237 29.44 5.39 41.26
C VAL A 237 29.59 6.26 40.00
N LEU A 238 29.10 7.49 40.10
CA LEU A 238 29.43 8.63 39.25
C LEU A 238 30.94 8.78 39.08
N LYS A 239 31.42 8.95 37.83
CA LYS A 239 32.63 9.73 37.53
C LYS A 239 32.47 10.55 36.24
N LEU A 240 32.40 11.86 36.46
CA LEU A 240 32.70 12.94 35.51
C LEU A 240 34.22 13.12 35.32
N ALA A 241 34.55 13.93 34.30
CA ALA A 241 35.82 14.59 33.94
C ALA A 241 36.64 13.81 32.89
N ALA A 242 36.68 14.23 31.62
CA ALA A 242 37.33 15.42 31.01
C ALA A 242 38.73 15.07 30.47
N GLU A 243 39.01 15.33 29.18
CA GLU A 243 39.93 16.39 28.70
C GLU A 243 40.24 16.28 27.19
N GLN A 244 40.38 17.46 26.57
CA GLN A 244 40.83 17.86 25.22
C GLN A 244 42.30 17.44 24.93
N ALA A 245 42.94 17.48 23.75
CA ALA A 245 42.79 18.01 22.37
C ALA A 245 44.04 17.48 21.55
N PRO A 246 44.55 18.11 20.45
CA PRO A 246 44.00 18.47 19.13
C PRO A 246 44.87 17.95 17.94
N THR A 247 44.42 18.15 16.69
CA THR A 247 45.10 18.87 15.57
C THR A 247 44.71 18.36 14.18
N GLY A 248 44.49 19.27 13.23
CA GLY A 248 44.32 18.95 11.81
C GLY A 248 43.58 20.02 10.98
N ARG A 249 44.29 21.07 10.58
CA ARG A 249 43.92 22.13 9.59
C ARG A 249 44.05 21.51 8.18
N VAL A 250 43.22 21.76 7.16
CA VAL A 250 43.16 22.88 6.17
C VAL A 250 42.08 22.36 5.16
N GLU A 251 41.11 23.11 4.63
CA GLU A 251 41.25 24.04 3.50
C GLU A 251 39.88 24.69 3.21
N ARG A 252 39.87 25.98 2.90
CA ARG A 252 38.66 26.77 2.65
C ARG A 252 38.82 27.43 1.29
N GLU A 253 38.11 26.92 0.28
CA GLU A 253 38.04 27.55 -1.04
C GLU A 253 36.69 28.25 -1.25
N LYS A 254 36.76 29.41 -1.89
CA LYS A 254 35.71 30.42 -2.03
C LYS A 254 34.67 30.01 -3.07
N THR A 255 33.38 30.12 -2.72
CA THR A 255 32.29 30.13 -3.70
C THR A 255 31.96 31.55 -4.15
N THR A 256 32.04 31.76 -5.46
CA THR A 256 31.49 32.90 -6.19
C THR A 256 29.96 32.82 -6.23
N ARG A 257 29.28 33.93 -5.91
CA ARG A 257 27.83 34.09 -6.06
C ARG A 257 27.46 34.35 -7.51
N SER A 258 26.62 33.50 -8.10
CA SER A 258 25.74 33.81 -9.23
C SER A 258 24.29 33.62 -8.79
N ASN A 259 23.46 34.61 -9.08
CA ASN A 259 22.01 34.49 -9.02
C ASN A 259 21.59 33.52 -10.14
N GLU A 260 21.37 32.27 -9.80
CA GLU A 260 20.68 31.31 -10.66
C GLU A 260 19.47 30.82 -9.90
N SER A 261 18.30 30.96 -10.51
CA SER A 261 17.06 30.30 -10.10
C SER A 261 17.37 28.83 -9.79
N THR A 262 17.32 28.48 -8.51
CA THR A 262 17.64 27.15 -7.99
C THR A 262 16.65 26.14 -8.54
N SER A 263 16.93 25.58 -9.71
CA SER A 263 16.25 24.40 -10.22
C SER A 263 16.75 23.21 -9.43
N ILE A 264 15.96 22.76 -8.46
CA ILE A 264 16.21 21.52 -7.74
C ILE A 264 15.82 20.38 -8.67
N ARG A 265 16.78 19.52 -9.03
CA ARG A 265 16.48 18.27 -9.73
C ARG A 265 15.85 17.32 -8.71
N VAL A 266 14.55 17.11 -8.83
CA VAL A 266 13.82 16.13 -8.04
C VAL A 266 13.78 14.84 -8.85
N ALA A 267 14.16 13.73 -8.22
CA ALA A 267 14.12 12.41 -8.86
C ALA A 267 12.65 12.06 -9.20
N VAL A 268 12.40 11.40 -10.33
CA VAL A 268 11.05 11.10 -10.82
C VAL A 268 10.27 10.30 -9.77
N GLU A 269 10.95 9.39 -9.06
CA GLU A 269 10.36 8.56 -8.01
C GLU A 269 9.85 9.39 -6.82
N LYS A 270 10.41 10.59 -6.58
CA LYS A 270 9.97 11.50 -5.52
C LYS A 270 8.74 12.31 -5.91
N VAL A 271 8.57 12.60 -7.20
CA VAL A 271 7.35 13.21 -7.74
C VAL A 271 6.22 12.18 -7.71
N ASP A 272 6.49 10.93 -8.05
CA ASP A 272 5.51 9.83 -7.99
C ASP A 272 5.11 9.49 -6.54
N GLN A 273 6.04 9.51 -5.59
CA GLN A 273 5.71 9.40 -4.17
C GLN A 273 4.79 10.53 -3.70
N LEU A 274 5.06 11.77 -4.12
CA LEU A 274 4.17 12.90 -3.83
C LEU A 274 2.78 12.69 -4.44
N ILE A 275 2.67 12.15 -5.65
CA ILE A 275 1.38 11.82 -6.27
C ILE A 275 0.61 10.80 -5.42
N ASN A 276 1.27 9.74 -4.95
CA ASN A 276 0.63 8.71 -4.13
C ASN A 276 0.14 9.27 -2.79
N LEU A 277 0.98 10.05 -2.09
CA LEU A 277 0.63 10.69 -0.83
C LEU A 277 -0.54 11.69 -0.99
N VAL A 278 -0.56 12.43 -2.10
CA VAL A 278 -1.69 13.33 -2.39
C VAL A 278 -2.95 12.55 -2.78
N GLY A 279 -2.82 11.42 -3.48
CA GLY A 279 -3.91 10.50 -3.75
C GLY A 279 -4.54 9.93 -2.48
N GLU A 280 -3.72 9.40 -1.57
CA GLU A 280 -4.16 8.89 -0.26
C GLU A 280 -4.78 9.99 0.61
N LEU A 281 -4.24 11.20 0.57
CA LEU A 281 -4.80 12.37 1.25
C LEU A 281 -6.20 12.71 0.72
N VAL A 282 -6.40 12.68 -0.59
CA VAL A 282 -7.70 12.93 -1.22
C VAL A 282 -8.71 11.83 -0.87
N ILE A 283 -8.29 10.56 -0.82
CA ILE A 283 -9.14 9.43 -0.38
C ILE A 283 -9.56 9.61 1.08
N THR A 284 -8.60 9.87 1.98
CA THR A 284 -8.86 10.04 3.41
C THR A 284 -9.75 11.25 3.68
N GLN A 285 -9.50 12.37 2.99
CA GLN A 285 -10.34 13.56 3.05
C GLN A 285 -11.76 13.29 2.54
N SER A 286 -11.93 12.49 1.48
CA SER A 286 -13.25 12.14 0.95
C SER A 286 -14.05 11.29 1.94
N MET A 287 -13.39 10.32 2.60
CA MET A 287 -13.99 9.54 3.69
C MET A 287 -14.42 10.42 4.88
N LEU A 288 -13.58 11.40 5.25
CA LEU A 288 -13.87 12.34 6.33
C LEU A 288 -15.01 13.30 5.98
N ALA A 289 -15.09 13.75 4.72
CA ALA A 289 -16.18 14.59 4.23
C ALA A 289 -17.53 13.85 4.23
N GLN A 290 -17.53 12.57 3.83
CA GLN A 290 -18.73 11.73 3.87
C GLN A 290 -19.25 11.57 5.30
N ARG A 291 -18.39 11.19 6.25
CA ARG A 291 -18.77 11.06 7.67
C ARG A 291 -19.17 12.40 8.28
N SER A 292 -18.54 13.49 7.87
CA SER A 292 -18.94 14.84 8.31
C SER A 292 -20.29 15.27 7.76
N SER A 293 -20.73 14.75 6.61
CA SER A 293 -22.02 15.09 5.99
C SER A 293 -23.22 14.42 6.67
N GLU A 294 -22.97 13.35 7.44
CA GLU A 294 -23.97 12.64 8.24
C GLU A 294 -24.24 13.31 9.60
N LEU A 295 -23.40 14.29 9.98
CA LEU A 295 -23.53 15.02 11.24
C LEU A 295 -24.58 16.14 11.15
N ASP A 296 -25.26 16.41 12.27
CA ASP A 296 -26.23 17.50 12.37
C ASP A 296 -25.56 18.86 12.09
N PRO A 297 -25.96 19.58 11.04
CA PRO A 297 -25.36 20.86 10.66
C PRO A 297 -25.46 21.94 11.72
N VAL A 298 -26.46 21.87 12.61
CA VAL A 298 -26.69 22.87 13.66
C VAL A 298 -25.69 22.71 14.80
N ASN A 299 -25.28 21.47 15.11
CA ASN A 299 -24.38 21.16 16.20
C ASN A 299 -22.91 21.07 15.78
N HIS A 300 -22.64 20.86 14.48
CA HIS A 300 -21.27 20.60 13.96
C HIS A 300 -20.86 21.50 12.79
N GLY A 301 -21.45 22.70 12.66
CA GLY A 301 -21.18 23.63 11.55
C GLY A 301 -19.71 24.03 11.36
N ASP A 302 -18.93 24.18 12.44
CA ASP A 302 -17.50 24.54 12.37
C ASP A 302 -16.65 23.40 11.79
N LEU A 303 -16.99 22.14 12.12
CA LEU A 303 -16.32 20.95 11.58
C LEU A 303 -16.62 20.81 10.08
N ILE A 304 -17.89 20.97 9.68
CA ILE A 304 -18.32 20.91 8.28
C ILE A 304 -17.61 21.99 7.45
N THR A 305 -17.50 23.21 8.00
CA THR A 305 -16.79 24.32 7.33
C THR A 305 -15.29 24.03 7.19
N SER A 306 -14.66 23.50 8.24
CA SER A 306 -13.25 23.12 8.23
C SER A 306 -12.98 21.97 7.25
N MET A 307 -13.91 21.02 7.13
CA MET A 307 -13.85 19.91 6.18
C MET A 307 -13.92 20.39 4.73
N GLY A 308 -14.82 21.32 4.42
CA GLY A 308 -14.91 21.94 3.10
C GLY A 308 -13.64 22.74 2.73
N GLN A 309 -12.92 23.25 3.73
CA GLN A 309 -11.66 23.96 3.51
C GLN A 309 -10.49 23.01 3.27
N LEU A 310 -10.44 21.89 4.01
CA LEU A 310 -9.52 20.77 3.73
C LEU A 310 -9.75 20.19 2.32
N GLN A 311 -11.01 20.09 1.91
CA GLN A 311 -11.39 19.61 0.58
C GLN A 311 -10.78 20.42 -0.57
N ARG A 312 -10.91 21.74 -0.49
CA ARG A 312 -10.35 22.65 -1.49
C ARG A 312 -8.82 22.59 -1.52
N ASN A 313 -8.18 22.63 -0.35
CA ASN A 313 -6.73 22.59 -0.25
C ASN A 313 -6.15 21.29 -0.82
N ALA A 314 -6.80 20.14 -0.58
CA ALA A 314 -6.37 18.85 -1.12
C ALA A 314 -6.49 18.79 -2.65
N ARG A 315 -7.56 19.35 -3.21
CA ARG A 315 -7.76 19.44 -4.67
C ARG A 315 -6.74 20.36 -5.34
N ASP A 316 -6.47 21.53 -4.76
CA ASP A 316 -5.46 22.47 -5.27
C ASP A 316 -4.05 21.84 -5.25
N LEU A 317 -3.77 21.02 -4.24
CA LEU A 317 -2.52 20.26 -4.12
C LEU A 317 -2.43 19.16 -5.20
N GLN A 318 -3.53 18.44 -5.44
CA GLN A 318 -3.64 17.42 -6.49
C GLN A 318 -3.41 18.01 -7.88
N GLU A 319 -4.07 19.12 -8.21
CA GLU A 319 -3.89 19.82 -9.50
C GLU A 319 -2.46 20.35 -9.68
N SER A 320 -1.86 20.88 -8.62
CA SER A 320 -0.47 21.36 -8.63
C SER A 320 0.52 20.23 -8.88
N VAL A 321 0.32 19.07 -8.26
CA VAL A 321 1.17 17.88 -8.44
C VAL A 321 0.96 17.25 -9.82
N MET A 322 -0.28 17.22 -10.32
CA MET A 322 -0.60 16.75 -11.67
C MET A 322 0.06 17.62 -12.76
N SER A 323 0.20 18.93 -12.54
CA SER A 323 0.85 19.87 -13.47
C SER A 323 2.35 19.64 -13.66
N ILE A 324 2.99 18.88 -12.76
CA ILE A 324 4.44 18.56 -12.81
C ILE A 324 4.71 17.35 -13.74
N ARG A 325 3.66 16.61 -14.15
CA ARG A 325 3.76 15.39 -14.97
C ARG A 325 4.04 15.72 -16.45
N MET A 326 5.18 15.29 -17.00
CA MET A 326 5.35 15.13 -18.46
C MET A 326 4.95 13.72 -18.88
N MET A 327 4.13 13.58 -19.93
CA MET A 327 3.85 12.30 -20.59
C MET A 327 4.75 12.17 -21.83
N PRO A 328 5.58 11.12 -21.97
CA PRO A 328 6.38 10.93 -23.17
C PRO A 328 5.46 10.61 -24.36
N MET A 329 5.65 11.31 -25.48
CA MET A 329 4.77 11.23 -26.65
C MET A 329 4.74 9.83 -27.30
N GLU A 330 5.78 9.03 -27.05
CA GLU A 330 5.90 7.62 -27.44
C GLU A 330 4.77 6.74 -26.90
N TYR A 331 4.19 7.11 -25.75
CA TYR A 331 3.05 6.40 -25.13
C TYR A 331 1.74 6.51 -25.91
N VAL A 332 1.56 7.57 -26.70
CA VAL A 332 0.35 7.75 -27.51
C VAL A 332 0.37 6.83 -28.74
N PHE A 333 1.55 6.52 -29.25
CA PHE A 333 1.72 5.77 -30.49
C PHE A 333 1.79 4.24 -30.29
N SER A 334 2.05 3.77 -29.07
CA SER A 334 2.15 2.34 -28.74
C SER A 334 0.84 1.55 -28.92
N ARG A 335 -0.31 2.23 -28.92
CA ARG A 335 -1.65 1.63 -29.06
C ARG A 335 -2.03 1.26 -30.49
N TYR A 336 -1.42 1.90 -31.50
CA TYR A 336 -1.80 1.75 -32.90
C TYR A 336 -1.45 0.40 -33.55
N PRO A 337 -0.28 -0.22 -33.26
CA PRO A 337 0.08 -1.50 -33.86
C PRO A 337 -0.90 -2.64 -33.52
N ARG A 338 -1.40 -2.69 -32.28
CA ARG A 338 -2.40 -3.69 -31.85
C ARG A 338 -3.74 -3.46 -32.54
N LEU A 339 -4.19 -2.22 -32.57
CA LEU A 339 -5.45 -1.82 -33.22
C LEU A 339 -5.46 -2.15 -34.71
N VAL A 340 -4.33 -1.94 -35.39
CA VAL A 340 -4.15 -2.32 -36.80
C VAL A 340 -4.10 -3.83 -36.98
N ARG A 341 -3.46 -4.58 -36.07
CA ARG A 341 -3.40 -6.04 -36.11
C ARG A 341 -4.77 -6.69 -35.90
N ASP A 342 -5.57 -6.15 -35.00
CA ASP A 342 -6.93 -6.64 -34.71
C ASP A 342 -7.89 -6.36 -35.87
N LEU A 343 -7.79 -5.17 -36.48
CA LEU A 343 -8.55 -4.83 -37.69
C LEU A 343 -8.11 -5.65 -38.90
N ALA A 344 -6.81 -5.88 -39.06
CA ALA A 344 -6.23 -6.74 -40.09
C ALA A 344 -6.74 -8.18 -39.96
N GLY A 345 -6.78 -8.70 -38.73
CA GLY A 345 -7.34 -10.01 -38.40
C GLY A 345 -8.83 -10.13 -38.73
N LYS A 346 -9.64 -9.15 -38.31
CA LYS A 346 -11.09 -9.13 -38.58
C LYS A 346 -11.44 -9.01 -40.06
N LEU A 347 -10.60 -8.32 -40.84
CA LEU A 347 -10.83 -8.08 -42.27
C LEU A 347 -10.10 -9.07 -43.18
N GLY A 348 -9.30 -9.98 -42.63
CA GLY A 348 -8.50 -10.95 -43.38
C GLY A 348 -7.45 -10.32 -44.30
N LYS A 349 -6.97 -9.11 -43.98
CA LYS A 349 -5.97 -8.38 -44.78
C LYS A 349 -4.63 -8.37 -44.06
N GLN A 350 -3.53 -8.51 -44.79
CA GLN A 350 -2.21 -8.25 -44.22
C GLN A 350 -1.88 -6.75 -44.33
N VAL A 351 -1.61 -6.13 -43.18
CA VAL A 351 -1.31 -4.69 -43.05
C VAL A 351 -0.05 -4.56 -42.20
N GLU A 352 0.90 -3.77 -42.69
CA GLU A 352 2.13 -3.41 -41.98
C GLU A 352 2.04 -1.93 -41.58
N THR A 353 2.40 -1.60 -40.35
CA THR A 353 2.23 -0.24 -39.78
C THR A 353 3.60 0.34 -39.47
N ASP A 354 3.88 1.54 -39.98
CA ASP A 354 5.10 2.30 -39.71
C ASP A 354 4.72 3.70 -39.23
N ALA A 355 5.33 4.15 -38.12
CA ALA A 355 5.01 5.41 -37.47
C ALA A 355 6.28 6.24 -37.27
N GLY A 356 6.35 7.41 -37.90
CA GLY A 356 7.48 8.35 -37.78
C GLY A 356 7.01 9.75 -37.39
N GLY A 357 7.72 10.38 -36.45
CA GLY A 357 7.49 11.76 -36.01
C GLY A 357 8.60 12.71 -36.47
N GLN A 358 8.24 13.92 -36.91
CA GLN A 358 9.18 15.03 -37.10
C GLN A 358 8.94 16.09 -36.02
N PHE A 359 10.00 16.41 -35.26
CA PHE A 359 10.00 17.50 -34.30
C PHE A 359 10.42 18.80 -34.99
N TYR A 360 9.65 19.88 -34.80
CA TYR A 360 9.97 21.24 -35.27
C TYR A 360 10.56 22.10 -34.15
#